data_AF-A0A7V8YCK5-F1
#
_entry.id   AF-A0A7V8YCK5-F1
#
_cell.length_a   1.000
_cell.length_b   1.000
_cell.length_c   1.000
_cell.angle_alpha   90.00
_cell.angle_beta   90.00
_cell.angle_gamma   90.00
#
_symmetry.space_group_name_H-M   'P 1'
#
loop_
_entity.id
_entity.type
_entity.pdbx_description
1 polymer ?
#
loop_
_entity_poly.entity_id
_entity_poly.type
_entity_poly.pdbx_seq_one_letter_code
_entity_poly.pdbx_strand_id
1 'polypeptide(L)'
;MDAQLASEPHASRPGYHHAMRAPAVLVVASLAACGGPEERAPVVEAVTCVAPTVERRPFRHRMSGRLGSGRHGANDVVVAVDRPYELRAKFSYGKVLKDLEDEDVVLVVGEGDCGPWQTADARRSNDDGWVTFERPALMSPAVRPFHLIVPGDGARLSGRVYAVAPGTSAVLFDIDGTLTTGDGELIEDLLGDGAPHMRPGASAVAQRW
;
A
#
# COMPACT_ATOMS: atom_id res chain seq x y z
N MET A 1 -1.77 99.18 7.02
CA MET A 1 -2.01 97.74 7.21
C MET A 1 -1.11 97.00 6.22
N ASP A 2 0.18 97.34 6.16
CA ASP A 2 1.26 97.02 7.13
C ASP A 2 1.65 95.54 7.00
N ALA A 3 2.91 95.14 6.90
CA ALA A 3 4.19 95.78 6.59
C ALA A 3 5.17 94.62 6.35
N GLN A 4 6.09 94.77 5.41
CA GLN A 4 7.33 93.98 5.34
C GLN A 4 8.14 94.15 6.63
N LEU A 5 8.97 93.15 6.97
CA LEU A 5 10.32 93.39 7.49
C LEU A 5 11.18 92.12 7.40
N ALA A 6 12.31 92.30 6.74
CA ALA A 6 13.46 91.41 6.66
C ALA A 6 14.29 91.41 7.96
N SER A 7 15.13 90.39 8.17
CA SER A 7 16.55 90.47 8.58
C SER A 7 17.05 89.16 9.22
N GLU A 8 18.19 88.63 8.72
CA GLU A 8 19.06 87.68 9.44
C GLU A 8 19.96 88.44 10.47
N PRO A 9 21.01 87.90 11.15
CA PRO A 9 21.53 86.52 11.35
C PRO A 9 22.03 86.21 12.80
N HIS A 10 22.62 85.01 12.97
CA HIS A 10 23.78 84.65 13.81
C HIS A 10 23.69 84.65 15.36
N ALA A 11 23.81 83.46 15.99
CA ALA A 11 25.05 83.05 16.67
C ALA A 11 24.93 81.70 17.43
N SER A 12 25.80 80.77 17.01
CA SER A 12 26.64 79.88 17.81
C SER A 12 26.01 78.92 18.85
N ARG A 13 26.19 77.61 18.59
CA ARG A 13 26.95 76.74 19.48
C ARG A 13 27.40 75.44 18.78
N PRO A 14 28.66 75.00 18.96
CA PRO A 14 29.18 73.79 18.32
C PRO A 14 28.82 72.55 19.14
N GLY A 15 28.20 71.56 18.51
CA GLY A 15 27.92 70.24 19.08
C GLY A 15 28.66 69.18 18.27
N TYR A 16 29.55 68.46 18.94
CA TYR A 16 30.48 67.46 18.42
C TYR A 16 29.74 66.29 17.72
N HIS A 17 30.01 66.06 16.43
CA HIS A 17 29.67 64.80 15.78
C HIS A 17 30.76 63.76 16.05
N HIS A 18 30.57 62.96 17.10
CA HIS A 18 31.22 61.66 17.19
C HIS A 18 30.59 60.73 16.15
N ALA A 19 31.34 60.39 15.12
CA ALA A 19 31.00 59.30 14.21
C ALA A 19 31.10 57.97 14.98
N MET A 20 29.99 57.48 15.53
CA MET A 20 29.88 56.09 15.99
C MET A 20 29.86 55.18 14.76
N ARG A 21 30.96 54.45 14.56
CA ARG A 21 30.99 53.26 13.71
C ARG A 21 30.19 52.17 14.41
N ALA A 22 29.03 51.80 13.86
CA ALA A 22 28.29 50.62 14.28
C ALA A 22 29.05 49.35 13.88
N PRO A 23 29.25 48.36 14.77
CA PRO A 23 29.82 47.08 14.38
C PRO A 23 28.75 46.27 13.62
N ALA A 24 29.12 45.75 12.45
CA ALA A 24 28.32 44.76 11.75
C ALA A 24 28.35 43.45 12.57
N VAL A 25 27.22 43.11 13.19
CA VAL A 25 27.04 41.81 13.85
C VAL A 25 26.73 40.77 12.78
N LEU A 26 27.66 39.84 12.57
CA LEU A 26 27.48 38.68 11.72
C LEU A 26 26.64 37.64 12.49
N VAL A 27 25.37 37.49 12.13
CA VAL A 27 24.51 36.42 12.65
C VAL A 27 24.81 35.15 11.85
N VAL A 28 25.57 34.23 12.45
CA VAL A 28 25.72 32.86 11.92
C VAL A 28 24.52 32.05 12.39
N ALA A 29 23.56 31.83 11.50
CA ALA A 29 22.46 30.91 11.75
C ALA A 29 23.00 29.47 11.68
N SER A 30 23.19 28.83 12.82
CA SER A 30 23.47 27.40 12.88
C SER A 30 22.21 26.64 12.48
N LEU A 31 22.25 25.99 11.31
CA LEU A 31 21.28 24.97 10.93
C LEU A 31 21.46 23.79 11.88
N ALA A 32 20.67 23.74 12.95
CA ALA A 32 20.54 22.54 13.76
C ALA A 32 19.86 21.48 12.89
N ALA A 33 20.66 20.56 12.35
CA ALA A 33 20.16 19.37 11.70
C ALA A 33 19.29 18.59 12.70
N CYS A 34 17.99 18.54 12.45
CA CYS A 34 17.08 17.62 13.14
C CYS A 34 17.32 16.21 12.61
N GLY A 35 18.47 15.64 12.95
CA GLY A 35 18.82 14.24 12.71
C GLY A 35 18.72 13.48 14.03
N GLY A 36 17.49 13.15 14.45
CA GLY A 36 17.30 12.13 15.47
C GLY A 36 17.82 10.78 14.95
N PRO A 37 18.25 9.85 15.83
CA PRO A 37 18.72 8.54 15.40
C PRO A 37 17.63 7.84 14.58
N GLU A 38 18.00 7.49 13.36
CA GLU A 38 17.19 6.77 12.37
C GLU A 38 16.93 5.36 12.91
N GLU A 39 15.82 5.18 13.63
CA GLU A 39 15.34 3.86 14.02
C GLU A 39 14.84 3.17 12.74
N ARG A 40 15.73 2.39 12.13
CA ARG A 40 15.38 1.53 10.99
C ARG A 40 14.30 0.56 11.48
N ALA A 41 13.09 0.71 10.94
CA ALA A 41 12.06 -0.31 11.07
C ALA A 41 12.68 -1.65 10.64
N PRO A 42 12.49 -2.72 11.43
CA PRO A 42 13.04 -4.03 11.08
C PRO A 42 12.46 -4.45 9.74
N VAL A 43 13.33 -4.93 8.84
CA VAL A 43 12.92 -5.59 7.61
C VAL A 43 12.09 -6.80 8.02
N VAL A 44 10.79 -6.76 7.77
CA VAL A 44 9.90 -7.89 8.03
C VAL A 44 10.20 -8.93 6.96
N GLU A 45 11.03 -9.93 7.27
CA GLU A 45 11.23 -11.06 6.37
C GLU A 45 9.89 -11.77 6.14
N ALA A 46 9.59 -12.08 4.87
CA ALA A 46 8.37 -12.79 4.51
C ALA A 46 8.39 -14.18 5.16
N VAL A 47 7.52 -14.38 6.15
CA VAL A 47 7.37 -15.68 6.81
C VAL A 47 6.84 -16.71 5.80
N THR A 48 7.60 -17.77 5.57
CA THR A 48 7.16 -18.88 4.71
C THR A 48 6.32 -19.86 5.54
N CYS A 49 5.00 -19.77 5.40
CA CYS A 49 4.07 -20.62 6.14
C CYS A 49 3.73 -21.90 5.36
N VAL A 50 3.44 -22.99 6.09
CA VAL A 50 2.80 -24.16 5.49
C VAL A 50 1.35 -23.81 5.19
N ALA A 51 1.00 -23.74 3.90
CA ALA A 51 -0.36 -23.45 3.46
C ALA A 51 -1.31 -24.59 3.84
N PRO A 52 -2.57 -24.29 4.22
CA PRO A 52 -3.57 -25.30 4.51
C PRO A 52 -3.96 -26.06 3.25
N THR A 53 -4.38 -27.31 3.44
CA THR A 53 -5.01 -28.11 2.40
C THR A 53 -6.50 -28.26 2.70
N VAL A 54 -7.28 -28.53 1.65
CA VAL A 54 -8.71 -28.86 1.76
C VAL A 54 -8.94 -30.23 1.16
N GLU A 55 -10.00 -30.91 1.60
CA GLU A 55 -10.40 -32.20 1.02
C GLU A 55 -10.66 -32.04 -0.48
N ARG A 56 -10.02 -32.91 -1.27
CA ARG A 56 -10.20 -32.95 -2.72
C ARG A 56 -11.56 -33.51 -3.07
N ARG A 57 -12.28 -32.83 -3.95
CA ARG A 57 -13.59 -33.26 -4.46
C ARG A 57 -13.58 -33.07 -5.97
N PRO A 58 -14.21 -33.96 -6.75
CA PRO A 58 -14.28 -33.78 -8.21
C PRO A 58 -15.01 -32.48 -8.55
N PHE A 59 -14.66 -31.90 -9.69
CA PHE A 59 -15.45 -30.83 -10.30
C PHE A 59 -16.89 -31.29 -10.55
N ARG A 60 -17.84 -30.37 -10.38
CA ARG A 60 -19.25 -30.58 -10.71
C ARG A 60 -19.41 -30.74 -12.22
N HIS A 61 -18.72 -29.92 -12.99
CA HIS A 61 -18.70 -29.99 -14.44
C HIS A 61 -17.43 -30.68 -14.93
N ARG A 62 -17.61 -31.76 -15.71
CA ARG A 62 -16.48 -32.53 -16.27
C ARG A 62 -15.54 -31.70 -17.13
N MET A 63 -16.05 -30.64 -17.76
CA MET A 63 -15.26 -29.75 -18.60
C MET A 63 -14.36 -28.81 -17.80
N SER A 64 -14.70 -28.50 -16.53
CA SER A 64 -13.86 -27.70 -15.64
C SER A 64 -12.49 -28.34 -15.44
N GLY A 65 -12.45 -29.67 -15.32
CA GLY A 65 -11.19 -30.43 -15.24
C GLY A 65 -10.35 -30.46 -16.53
N ARG A 66 -10.79 -29.80 -17.61
CA ARG A 66 -10.09 -29.72 -18.89
C ARG A 66 -9.68 -28.31 -19.27
N LEU A 67 -9.91 -27.32 -18.40
CA LEU A 67 -9.62 -25.91 -18.69
C LEU A 67 -8.11 -25.58 -18.68
N GLY A 68 -7.26 -26.49 -18.21
CA GLY A 68 -5.81 -26.34 -18.19
C GLY A 68 -5.31 -25.75 -16.87
N SER A 69 -4.26 -24.93 -16.92
CA SER A 69 -3.65 -24.32 -15.72
C SER A 69 -4.45 -23.14 -15.21
N GLY A 70 -4.53 -22.99 -13.89
CA GLY A 70 -5.20 -21.86 -13.24
C GLY A 70 -4.47 -20.54 -13.43
N ARG A 71 -5.25 -19.48 -13.70
CA ARG A 71 -4.85 -18.07 -13.72
C ARG A 71 -5.89 -17.29 -12.90
N HIS A 72 -5.64 -17.17 -11.61
CA HIS A 72 -6.62 -16.63 -10.66
C HIS A 72 -6.12 -15.32 -10.08
N GLY A 73 -7.04 -14.46 -9.65
CA GLY A 73 -6.72 -13.17 -9.05
C GLY A 73 -7.62 -12.85 -7.87
N ALA A 74 -7.04 -12.27 -6.83
CA ALA A 74 -7.74 -11.68 -5.71
C ALA A 74 -6.96 -10.46 -5.23
N ASN A 75 -7.64 -9.53 -4.59
CA ASN A 75 -7.00 -8.40 -3.95
C ASN A 75 -6.78 -8.69 -2.47
N ASP A 76 -5.69 -8.15 -1.92
CA ASP A 76 -5.61 -7.95 -0.48
C ASP A 76 -6.74 -7.01 -0.04
N VAL A 77 -7.20 -7.18 1.20
CA VAL A 77 -8.28 -6.38 1.76
C VAL A 77 -7.73 -5.49 2.86
N VAL A 78 -7.93 -4.19 2.75
CA VAL A 78 -7.69 -3.24 3.84
C VAL A 78 -9.05 -2.77 4.34
N VAL A 79 -9.33 -2.99 5.62
CA VAL A 79 -10.60 -2.68 6.26
C VAL A 79 -10.36 -1.96 7.58
N ALA A 80 -11.20 -0.98 7.91
CA ALA A 80 -11.21 -0.44 9.27
C ALA A 80 -11.72 -1.50 10.26
N VAL A 81 -11.17 -1.53 11.48
CA VAL A 81 -11.75 -2.30 12.59
C VAL A 81 -13.23 -1.96 12.77
N ASP A 82 -13.99 -2.91 13.28
CA ASP A 82 -15.45 -2.79 13.49
C ASP A 82 -16.29 -2.61 12.22
N ARG A 83 -15.70 -2.84 11.04
CA ARG A 83 -16.42 -2.87 9.75
C ARG A 83 -16.42 -4.27 9.15
N PRO A 84 -17.58 -4.77 8.67
CA PRO A 84 -17.61 -5.98 7.87
C PRO A 84 -16.83 -5.76 6.56
N TYR A 85 -16.36 -6.86 5.97
CA TYR A 85 -15.58 -6.81 4.73
C TYR A 85 -15.92 -7.97 3.81
N GLU A 86 -15.48 -7.84 2.56
CA GLU A 86 -15.66 -8.87 1.54
C GLU A 86 -14.31 -9.33 1.02
N LEU A 87 -14.18 -10.64 0.86
CA LEU A 87 -13.11 -11.27 0.10
C LEU A 87 -13.68 -11.64 -1.27
N ARG A 88 -13.14 -11.04 -2.34
CA ARG A 88 -13.58 -11.29 -3.70
C ARG A 88 -12.42 -11.77 -4.56
N ALA A 89 -12.67 -12.80 -5.36
CA ALA A 89 -11.67 -13.39 -6.24
C ALA A 89 -12.28 -13.85 -7.55
N LYS A 90 -11.46 -13.80 -8.62
CA LYS A 90 -11.79 -14.33 -9.94
C LYS A 90 -10.94 -15.56 -10.23
N PHE A 91 -11.61 -16.63 -10.62
CA PHE A 91 -11.00 -17.89 -11.02
C PHE A 91 -11.16 -18.07 -12.53
N SER A 92 -10.05 -17.98 -13.24
CA SER A 92 -9.98 -18.30 -14.67
C SER A 92 -8.90 -19.35 -14.97
N TYR A 93 -8.99 -19.98 -16.13
CA TYR A 93 -8.14 -21.08 -16.53
C TYR A 93 -7.68 -20.98 -17.99
N GLY A 94 -6.50 -21.53 -18.26
CA GLY A 94 -5.95 -21.64 -19.60
C GLY A 94 -5.48 -20.31 -20.19
N LYS A 95 -5.02 -20.35 -21.45
CA LYS A 95 -4.47 -19.18 -22.14
C LYS A 95 -5.51 -18.14 -22.53
N VAL A 96 -6.77 -18.55 -22.63
CA VAL A 96 -7.90 -17.68 -22.98
C VAL A 96 -8.66 -17.17 -21.76
N LEU A 97 -8.14 -17.40 -20.55
CA LEU A 97 -8.75 -16.98 -19.28
C LEU A 97 -10.22 -17.39 -19.17
N LYS A 98 -10.52 -18.67 -19.46
CA LYS A 98 -11.89 -19.19 -19.35
C LYS A 98 -12.31 -19.20 -17.88
N ASP A 99 -13.45 -18.60 -17.60
CA ASP A 99 -14.01 -18.53 -16.26
C ASP A 99 -14.37 -19.91 -15.71
N LEU A 100 -14.06 -20.11 -14.43
CA LEU A 100 -14.48 -21.25 -13.64
C LEU A 100 -15.93 -21.04 -13.23
N GLU A 101 -16.86 -21.78 -13.82
CA GLU A 101 -18.30 -21.56 -13.61
C GLU A 101 -18.89 -22.68 -12.77
N ASP A 102 -19.73 -22.31 -11.80
CA ASP A 102 -20.48 -23.24 -10.97
C ASP A 102 -19.64 -24.27 -10.19
N GLU A 103 -18.39 -23.95 -9.85
CA GLU A 103 -17.52 -24.81 -9.06
C GLU A 103 -17.35 -24.29 -7.63
N ASP A 104 -17.13 -25.21 -6.69
CA ASP A 104 -16.93 -24.84 -5.30
C ASP A 104 -15.51 -24.27 -5.10
N VAL A 105 -15.40 -23.20 -4.34
CA VAL A 105 -14.16 -22.61 -3.84
C VAL A 105 -14.25 -22.53 -2.33
N VAL A 106 -13.21 -23.01 -1.65
CA VAL A 106 -13.13 -23.05 -0.18
C VAL A 106 -12.25 -21.94 0.32
N LEU A 107 -12.77 -21.15 1.26
CA LEU A 107 -12.01 -20.15 2.00
C LEU A 107 -11.42 -20.75 3.27
N VAL A 108 -10.12 -20.59 3.43
CA VAL A 108 -9.39 -20.88 4.67
C VAL A 108 -8.75 -19.57 5.16
N VAL A 109 -8.95 -19.23 6.42
CA VAL A 109 -8.39 -18.01 7.04
C VAL A 109 -7.50 -18.43 8.19
N GLY A 110 -6.29 -17.88 8.24
CA GLY A 110 -5.35 -18.09 9.33
C GLY A 110 -5.42 -16.96 10.35
N GLU A 111 -5.04 -17.23 11.59
CA GLU A 111 -4.65 -16.20 12.57
C GLU A 111 -3.15 -15.86 12.45
N GLY A 112 -2.73 -14.69 12.92
CA GLY A 112 -1.33 -14.25 12.82
C GLY A 112 -0.78 -14.31 11.40
N ASP A 113 0.50 -14.69 11.23
CA ASP A 113 1.10 -14.82 9.90
C ASP A 113 0.89 -16.18 9.23
N CYS A 114 0.74 -17.25 10.03
CA CYS A 114 0.78 -18.64 9.55
C CYS A 114 -0.33 -19.54 10.10
N GLY A 115 -1.37 -18.99 10.72
CA GLY A 115 -2.42 -19.76 11.37
C GLY A 115 -2.38 -19.69 12.91
N PRO A 116 -3.20 -20.50 13.60
CA PRO A 116 -3.90 -21.69 13.10
C PRO A 116 -4.88 -21.40 11.96
N TRP A 117 -4.97 -22.34 11.02
CA TRP A 117 -5.85 -22.27 9.86
C TRP A 117 -7.25 -22.75 10.20
N GLN A 118 -8.26 -21.97 9.84
CA GLN A 118 -9.66 -22.32 10.03
C GLN A 118 -10.35 -22.33 8.66
N THR A 119 -10.91 -23.47 8.28
CA THR A 119 -11.83 -23.53 7.14
C THR A 119 -13.05 -22.71 7.50
N ALA A 120 -13.24 -21.59 6.80
CA ALA A 120 -14.25 -20.62 7.16
C ALA A 120 -15.56 -20.89 6.42
N ASP A 121 -15.48 -21.20 5.12
CA ASP A 121 -16.66 -21.28 4.27
C ASP A 121 -16.37 -21.91 2.89
N ALA A 122 -17.41 -22.29 2.15
CA ALA A 122 -17.34 -22.63 0.74
C ALA A 122 -18.40 -21.85 -0.06
N ARG A 123 -18.02 -21.36 -1.23
CA ARG A 123 -18.91 -20.64 -2.15
C ARG A 123 -18.75 -21.15 -3.57
N ARG A 124 -19.79 -20.98 -4.35
CA ARG A 124 -19.79 -21.36 -5.76
C ARG A 124 -19.36 -20.17 -6.60
N SER A 125 -18.52 -20.40 -7.60
CA SER A 125 -18.23 -19.40 -8.61
C SER A 125 -19.44 -19.15 -9.51
N ASN A 126 -19.65 -17.91 -9.89
CA ASN A 126 -20.71 -17.53 -10.83
C ASN A 126 -20.26 -17.72 -12.29
N ASP A 127 -21.13 -17.33 -13.23
CA ASP A 127 -20.89 -17.42 -14.68
C ASP A 127 -19.67 -16.61 -15.17
N ASP A 128 -19.21 -15.65 -14.36
CA ASP A 128 -18.05 -14.79 -14.65
C ASP A 128 -16.80 -15.21 -13.84
N GLY A 129 -16.82 -16.40 -13.23
CA GLY A 129 -15.69 -16.93 -12.46
C GLY A 129 -15.47 -16.24 -11.12
N TRP A 130 -16.38 -15.37 -10.68
CA TRP A 130 -16.26 -14.64 -9.42
C TRP A 130 -16.81 -15.44 -8.24
N VAL A 131 -16.11 -15.32 -7.12
CA VAL A 131 -16.56 -15.78 -5.80
C VAL A 131 -16.43 -14.63 -4.82
N THR A 132 -17.43 -14.44 -3.97
CA THR A 132 -17.43 -13.42 -2.92
C THR A 132 -17.76 -14.06 -1.58
N PHE A 133 -16.99 -13.71 -0.54
CA PHE A 133 -17.22 -14.12 0.84
C PHE A 133 -17.39 -12.88 1.71
N GLU A 134 -18.60 -12.68 2.21
CA GLU A 134 -18.87 -11.69 3.26
C GLU A 134 -18.32 -12.18 4.59
N ARG A 135 -17.62 -11.29 5.32
CA ARG A 135 -16.99 -11.60 6.59
C ARG A 135 -17.42 -10.60 7.67
N PRO A 136 -17.61 -11.10 8.91
CA PRO A 136 -17.89 -10.21 10.03
C PRO A 136 -16.69 -9.31 10.29
N ALA A 137 -16.95 -8.20 10.96
CA ALA A 137 -15.91 -7.26 11.36
C ALA A 137 -14.85 -7.90 12.25
N LEU A 138 -13.62 -7.39 12.15
CA LEU A 138 -12.54 -7.67 13.09
C LEU A 138 -12.53 -6.58 14.17
N MET A 139 -12.58 -6.99 15.44
CA MET A 139 -12.78 -6.09 16.60
C MET A 139 -11.47 -5.44 17.09
N SER A 140 -10.35 -5.79 16.48
CA SER A 140 -9.02 -5.27 16.83
C SER A 140 -8.14 -5.23 15.58
N PRO A 141 -7.10 -4.39 15.56
CA PRO A 141 -6.12 -4.42 14.49
C PRO A 141 -5.53 -5.81 14.33
N ALA A 142 -5.45 -6.29 13.10
CA ALA A 142 -5.00 -7.64 12.80
C ALA A 142 -4.56 -7.76 11.35
N VAL A 143 -3.63 -8.69 11.11
CA VAL A 143 -3.36 -9.20 9.76
C VAL A 143 -3.80 -10.65 9.72
N ARG A 144 -4.63 -11.01 8.73
CA ARG A 144 -5.19 -12.35 8.57
C ARG A 144 -4.83 -12.89 7.19
N PRO A 145 -3.94 -13.88 7.06
CA PRO A 145 -3.73 -14.56 5.79
C PRO A 145 -4.96 -15.35 5.41
N PHE A 146 -5.25 -15.43 4.12
CA PHE A 146 -6.29 -16.30 3.60
C PHE A 146 -5.80 -17.07 2.38
N HIS A 147 -6.43 -18.22 2.18
CA HIS A 147 -6.30 -19.02 0.97
C HIS A 147 -7.69 -19.31 0.42
N LEU A 148 -7.84 -19.15 -0.89
CA LEU A 148 -8.99 -19.66 -1.62
C LEU A 148 -8.53 -20.83 -2.46
N ILE A 149 -9.17 -21.99 -2.26
CA ILE A 149 -8.72 -23.26 -2.84
C ILE A 149 -9.88 -23.92 -3.59
N VAL A 150 -9.61 -24.32 -4.83
CA VAL A 150 -10.55 -25.08 -5.67
C VAL A 150 -10.39 -26.57 -5.34
N PRO A 151 -11.39 -27.25 -4.74
CA PRO A 151 -11.27 -28.67 -4.37
C PRO A 151 -11.07 -29.60 -5.58
N GLY A 152 -11.55 -29.18 -6.76
CA GLY A 152 -11.47 -29.89 -8.04
C GLY A 152 -10.07 -30.29 -8.44
N ASP A 153 -9.15 -29.33 -8.42
CA ASP A 153 -7.77 -29.46 -8.89
C ASP A 153 -6.71 -29.04 -7.85
N GLY A 154 -7.14 -28.48 -6.71
CA GLY A 154 -6.27 -27.99 -5.63
C GLY A 154 -5.59 -26.67 -5.97
N ALA A 155 -5.99 -26.02 -7.07
CA ALA A 155 -5.49 -24.70 -7.42
C ALA A 155 -5.82 -23.72 -6.29
N ARG A 156 -4.88 -22.81 -6.04
CA ARG A 156 -4.97 -21.88 -4.91
C ARG A 156 -4.59 -20.47 -5.33
N LEU A 157 -5.16 -19.52 -4.63
CA LEU A 157 -4.65 -18.16 -4.51
C LEU A 157 -4.57 -17.79 -3.03
N SER A 158 -3.74 -16.83 -2.70
CA SER A 158 -3.54 -16.37 -1.32
C SER A 158 -3.54 -14.85 -1.28
N GLY A 159 -3.90 -14.29 -0.13
CA GLY A 159 -3.83 -12.86 0.13
C GLY A 159 -3.90 -12.60 1.63
N ARG A 160 -4.03 -11.32 1.99
CA ARG A 160 -4.08 -10.88 3.38
C ARG A 160 -5.23 -9.88 3.59
N VAL A 161 -5.84 -9.97 4.77
CA VAL A 161 -6.75 -8.95 5.29
C VAL A 161 -5.98 -8.14 6.33
N TYR A 162 -5.95 -6.82 6.15
CA TYR A 162 -5.40 -5.85 7.08
C TYR A 162 -6.56 -5.10 7.74
N ALA A 163 -6.84 -5.44 9.00
CA ALA A 163 -7.73 -4.65 9.84
C ALA A 163 -6.94 -3.53 10.51
N VAL A 164 -7.26 -2.28 10.18
CA VAL A 164 -6.54 -1.09 10.63
C VAL A 164 -7.38 -0.24 11.56
N ALA A 165 -6.76 0.34 12.59
CA ALA A 165 -7.46 1.24 13.50
C ALA A 165 -7.87 2.54 12.77
N PRO A 166 -8.96 3.21 13.18
CA PRO A 166 -9.30 4.51 12.60
C PRO A 166 -8.20 5.53 12.93
N GLY A 167 -7.83 6.33 11.95
CA GLY A 167 -6.75 7.33 12.11
C GLY A 167 -5.34 6.78 11.95
N THR A 168 -5.16 5.50 11.58
CA THR A 168 -3.85 4.97 11.16
C THR A 168 -3.35 5.74 9.93
N SER A 169 -2.19 6.37 10.05
CA SER A 169 -1.49 6.98 8.92
C SER A 169 -1.06 5.92 7.91
N ALA A 170 -1.23 6.21 6.63
CA ALA A 170 -0.79 5.35 5.53
C ALA A 170 0.01 6.17 4.53
N VAL A 171 0.96 5.51 3.86
CA VAL A 171 1.66 6.05 2.70
C VAL A 171 1.22 5.25 1.49
N LEU A 172 0.79 5.96 0.44
CA LEU A 172 0.34 5.37 -0.80
C LEU A 172 1.41 5.60 -1.87
N PHE A 173 1.80 4.53 -2.53
CA PHE A 173 2.65 4.58 -3.71
C PHE A 173 1.91 3.93 -4.86
N ASP A 174 2.04 4.54 -6.03
CA ASP A 174 1.79 3.84 -7.28
C ASP A 174 2.97 2.89 -7.58
N ILE A 175 2.74 1.87 -8.40
CA ILE A 175 3.79 0.91 -8.79
C ILE A 175 4.40 1.34 -10.12
N ASP A 176 3.59 1.50 -11.16
CA ASP A 176 4.08 1.65 -12.52
C ASP A 176 4.59 3.06 -12.79
N GLY A 177 5.81 3.19 -13.30
CA GLY A 177 6.48 4.49 -13.48
C GLY A 177 6.87 5.21 -12.18
N THR A 178 6.31 4.82 -11.03
CA THR A 178 6.67 5.31 -9.70
C THR A 178 7.76 4.44 -9.06
N LEU A 179 7.45 3.16 -8.80
CA LEU A 179 8.43 2.19 -8.30
C LEU A 179 9.13 1.47 -9.47
N THR A 180 8.47 1.33 -10.62
CA THR A 180 9.08 0.84 -11.87
C THR A 180 9.54 1.98 -12.77
N THR A 181 10.33 1.68 -13.79
CA THR A 181 10.95 2.68 -14.64
C THR A 181 9.98 3.30 -15.65
N GLY A 182 8.85 2.64 -15.96
CA GLY A 182 7.81 3.21 -16.81
C GLY A 182 6.43 2.56 -16.68
N ASP A 183 5.42 3.30 -17.13
CA ASP A 183 3.99 2.96 -17.03
C ASP A 183 3.57 1.78 -17.92
N GLY A 184 4.33 1.53 -19.00
CA GLY A 184 4.05 0.47 -19.97
C GLY A 184 4.50 -0.92 -19.53
N GLU A 185 5.34 -1.01 -18.50
CA GLU A 185 5.97 -2.26 -18.07
C GLU A 185 4.93 -3.28 -17.54
N LEU A 186 3.82 -2.81 -16.95
CA LEU A 186 2.71 -3.69 -16.55
C LEU A 186 2.02 -4.34 -17.75
N ILE A 187 1.87 -3.64 -18.87
CA ILE A 187 1.26 -4.22 -20.09
C ILE A 187 2.21 -5.26 -20.70
N GLU A 188 3.52 -5.00 -20.66
CA GLU A 188 4.55 -5.92 -21.14
C GLU A 188 4.67 -7.17 -20.26
N ASP A 189 4.48 -7.06 -18.95
CA ASP A 189 4.44 -8.19 -18.01
C ASP A 189 3.13 -9.00 -18.14
N LEU A 190 1.99 -8.33 -18.31
CA LEU A 190 0.69 -9.00 -18.43
C LEU A 190 0.47 -9.68 -19.79
N LEU A 191 0.99 -9.10 -20.89
CA LEU A 191 0.77 -9.59 -22.25
C LEU A 191 2.00 -10.24 -22.89
N GLY A 192 3.18 -10.09 -22.29
CA GLY A 192 4.46 -10.60 -22.79
C GLY A 192 5.28 -11.28 -21.70
N ASP A 193 6.58 -11.37 -21.93
CA ASP A 193 7.57 -11.94 -20.98
C ASP A 193 8.49 -10.84 -20.40
N GLY A 194 8.04 -9.57 -20.44
CA GLY A 194 8.83 -8.43 -19.98
C GLY A 194 8.75 -8.28 -18.46
N ALA A 195 9.85 -8.52 -17.76
CA ALA A 195 9.91 -8.24 -16.32
C ALA A 195 10.03 -6.73 -16.09
N PRO A 196 9.16 -6.13 -15.25
CA PRO A 196 9.23 -4.69 -14.98
C PRO A 196 10.55 -4.34 -14.27
N HIS A 197 11.20 -3.26 -14.70
CA HIS A 197 12.44 -2.81 -14.08
C HIS A 197 12.14 -1.85 -12.93
N MET A 198 12.70 -2.14 -11.76
CA MET A 198 12.55 -1.30 -10.58
C MET A 198 13.45 -0.05 -10.66
N ARG A 199 12.95 1.13 -10.26
CA ARG A 199 13.77 2.33 -10.11
C ARG A 199 14.86 2.12 -9.04
N PRO A 200 16.05 2.71 -9.18
CA PRO A 200 17.06 2.70 -8.13
C PRO A 200 16.50 3.19 -6.79
N GLY A 201 16.59 2.36 -5.75
CA GLY A 201 16.14 2.71 -4.40
C GLY A 201 14.64 2.58 -4.13
N ALA A 202 13.81 2.15 -5.10
CA ALA A 202 12.36 2.04 -4.91
C ALA A 202 11.98 1.12 -3.73
N SER A 203 12.63 -0.04 -3.62
CA SER A 203 12.43 -0.96 -2.49
C SER A 203 12.79 -0.31 -1.14
N ALA A 204 13.88 0.45 -1.09
CA ALA A 204 14.32 1.12 0.13
C ALA A 204 13.33 2.21 0.56
N VAL A 205 12.74 2.94 -0.40
CA VAL A 205 11.69 3.93 -0.09
C VAL A 205 10.44 3.24 0.45
N ALA A 206 9.98 2.17 -0.22
CA ALA A 206 8.78 1.45 0.21
C ALA A 206 8.95 0.78 1.57
N GLN A 207 10.15 0.31 1.91
CA GLN A 207 10.44 -0.31 3.21
C GLN A 207 10.68 0.70 4.34
N ARG A 208 10.97 1.96 4.01
CA ARG A 208 11.26 3.00 5.00
C ARG A 208 9.99 3.55 5.66
N TRP A 209 8.87 3.51 4.95
CA TRP A 209 7.58 4.02 5.37
C TRP A 209 6.66 2.89 5.78
#